data_AF-A0A2N2MK20-F1
#
_entry.id   AF-A0A2N2MK20-F1
#
_cell.length_a   1.000
_cell.length_b   1.000
_cell.length_c   1.000
_cell.angle_alpha   90.00
_cell.angle_beta   90.00
_cell.angle_gamma   90.00
#
_symmetry.space_group_name_H-M   'P 1'
#
loop_
_entity.id
_entity.type
_entity.pdbx_description
1 polymer ?
#
loop_
_entity_poly.entity_id
_entity_poly.type
_entity_poly.pdbx_seq_one_letter_code
_entity_poly.pdbx_strand_id
1 'polypeptide(L)'
;MSKKVMGKAIKEAYSDIFLIKANPTAADRPLIEGKFKSFHNASDVVASLMAKTFYSLLDLADFSGDDTAAKPSNPKPPVDKPPVDDDLEKQFKEKGHGTVGLHYNIQIHLPATKDIEVYNAIFKSLKDHLIE
;
A
#
# COMPACT_ATOMS: atom_id res chain seq x y z
N MET A 1 -10.37 22.21 18.18
CA MET A 1 -10.03 22.30 16.75
C MET A 1 -9.17 21.13 16.28
N SER A 2 -7.96 20.94 16.82
CA SER A 2 -7.01 19.89 16.36
C SER A 2 -7.59 18.45 16.35
N LYS A 3 -8.25 18.00 17.41
CA LYS A 3 -8.83 16.64 17.48
C LYS A 3 -9.90 16.36 16.41
N LYS A 4 -10.72 17.36 16.06
CA LYS A 4 -11.74 17.26 15.01
C LYS A 4 -11.13 17.23 13.61
N VAL A 5 -10.07 18.02 13.38
CA VAL A 5 -9.30 17.98 12.13
C VAL A 5 -8.64 16.61 11.97
N MET A 6 -8.08 16.06 13.05
CA MET A 6 -7.52 14.69 13.06
C MET A 6 -8.58 13.65 12.70
N GLY A 7 -9.77 13.69 13.30
CA GLY A 7 -10.86 12.75 12.97
C GLY A 7 -11.25 12.79 11.50
N LYS A 8 -11.38 13.99 10.92
CA LYS A 8 -11.65 14.13 9.48
C LYS A 8 -10.51 13.57 8.62
N ALA A 9 -9.27 13.91 8.95
CA ALA A 9 -8.09 13.44 8.21
C ALA A 9 -7.95 11.91 8.26
N ILE A 10 -8.24 11.29 9.41
CA ILE A 10 -8.21 9.83 9.56
C ILE A 10 -9.33 9.16 8.74
N LYS A 11 -10.56 9.71 8.76
CA LYS A 11 -11.66 9.19 7.92
C LYS A 11 -11.34 9.28 6.43
N GLU A 12 -10.66 10.33 6.00
CA GLU A 12 -10.24 10.52 4.61
C GLU A 12 -9.08 9.58 4.23
N ALA A 13 -8.01 9.55 5.02
CA ALA A 13 -6.80 8.79 4.73
C ALA A 13 -6.99 7.26 4.85
N TYR A 14 -7.88 6.81 5.72
CA TYR A 14 -8.18 5.40 5.96
C TYR A 14 -9.63 5.05 5.58
N SER A 15 -10.19 5.75 4.59
CA SER A 15 -11.60 5.60 4.19
C SER A 15 -12.00 4.14 3.95
N ASP A 16 -11.11 3.35 3.38
CA ASP A 16 -11.29 1.93 3.10
C ASP A 16 -11.26 1.02 4.34
N ILE A 17 -10.69 1.45 5.47
CA ILE A 17 -10.90 0.78 6.77
C ILE A 17 -12.30 1.09 7.29
N PHE A 18 -12.74 2.35 7.19
CA PHE A 18 -14.08 2.77 7.65
C PHE A 18 -15.22 2.20 6.79
N LEU A 19 -14.96 1.85 5.53
CA LEU A 19 -15.88 1.09 4.68
C LEU A 19 -16.11 -0.33 5.19
N ILE A 20 -15.07 -0.97 5.74
CA ILE A 20 -15.15 -2.33 6.30
C ILE A 20 -15.79 -2.28 7.69
N LYS A 21 -15.39 -1.29 8.50
CA LYS A 21 -15.85 -1.13 9.88
C LYS A 21 -16.03 0.35 10.22
N ALA A 22 -17.28 0.79 10.35
CA ALA A 22 -17.60 2.19 10.63
C ALA A 22 -17.00 2.71 11.95
N ASN A 23 -16.92 1.85 12.97
CA ASN A 23 -16.31 2.17 14.27
C ASN A 23 -15.29 1.08 14.63
N PRO A 24 -14.03 1.21 14.18
CA PRO A 24 -12.98 0.26 14.50
C PRO A 24 -12.68 0.26 16.00
N THR A 25 -12.68 -0.92 16.61
CA THR A 25 -12.33 -1.14 18.02
C THR A 25 -11.08 -2.00 18.13
N ALA A 26 -10.54 -2.15 19.34
CA ALA A 26 -9.38 -3.02 19.58
C ALA A 26 -9.60 -4.49 19.15
N ALA A 27 -10.85 -4.96 19.16
CA ALA A 27 -11.21 -6.31 18.72
C ALA A 27 -11.01 -6.49 17.20
N ASP A 28 -11.09 -5.41 16.42
CA ASP A 28 -10.95 -5.44 14.96
C ASP A 28 -9.46 -5.38 14.52
N ARG A 29 -8.51 -5.39 15.46
CA ARG A 29 -7.08 -5.28 15.16
C ARG A 29 -6.59 -6.32 14.15
N PRO A 30 -6.95 -7.62 14.24
CA PRO A 30 -6.50 -8.61 13.25
C PRO A 30 -6.99 -8.31 11.83
N LEU A 31 -8.21 -7.77 11.70
CA LEU A 31 -8.79 -7.37 10.43
C LEU A 31 -8.02 -6.19 9.81
N ILE A 32 -7.71 -5.19 10.63
CA ILE A 32 -6.95 -4.01 10.21
C ILE A 32 -5.51 -4.37 9.84
N GLU A 33 -4.86 -5.22 10.63
CA GLU A 33 -3.53 -5.74 10.31
C GLU A 33 -3.56 -6.51 8.97
N GLY A 34 -4.56 -7.37 8.75
CA GLY A 34 -4.76 -8.06 7.47
C GLY A 34 -4.97 -7.12 6.28
N LYS A 35 -5.72 -6.04 6.48
CA LYS A 35 -5.89 -4.97 5.49
C LYS A 35 -4.55 -4.28 5.17
N PHE A 36 -3.72 -3.98 6.16
CA PHE A 36 -2.40 -3.36 5.92
C PHE A 36 -1.43 -4.32 5.24
N LYS A 37 -1.42 -5.61 5.61
CA LYS A 37 -0.63 -6.63 4.92
C LYS A 37 -1.00 -6.72 3.44
N SER A 38 -2.29 -6.85 3.13
CA SER A 38 -2.75 -7.00 1.76
C SER A 38 -2.57 -5.74 0.92
N PHE A 39 -2.85 -4.56 1.48
CA PHE A 39 -2.83 -3.30 0.74
C PHE A 39 -1.42 -2.73 0.53
N HIS A 40 -0.51 -2.91 1.49
CA HIS A 40 0.86 -2.39 1.42
C HIS A 40 1.93 -3.47 1.19
N ASN A 41 1.53 -4.73 1.00
CA ASN A 41 2.43 -5.89 0.99
C ASN A 41 3.41 -5.88 2.19
N ALA A 42 2.89 -5.49 3.35
CA ALA A 42 3.68 -5.32 4.56
C ALA A 42 3.91 -6.67 5.26
N SER A 43 5.10 -6.84 5.85
CA SER A 43 5.38 -7.97 6.74
C SER A 43 4.54 -7.90 8.01
N ASP A 44 4.42 -9.01 8.73
CA ASP A 44 3.64 -9.11 9.97
C ASP A 44 4.01 -8.05 11.00
N VAL A 45 5.32 -7.81 11.17
CA VAL A 45 5.83 -6.81 12.11
C VAL A 45 5.43 -5.40 11.66
N VAL A 46 5.62 -5.08 10.37
CA VAL A 46 5.31 -3.76 9.82
C VAL A 46 3.81 -3.48 9.87
N ALA A 47 2.97 -4.45 9.51
CA ALA A 47 1.52 -4.31 9.59
C ALA A 47 1.04 -4.11 11.04
N SER A 48 1.65 -4.78 12.01
CA SER A 48 1.31 -4.57 13.43
C SER A 48 1.71 -3.17 13.91
N LEU A 49 2.85 -2.65 13.44
CA LEU A 49 3.26 -1.26 13.72
C LEU A 49 2.32 -0.25 13.06
N MET A 50 1.92 -0.46 11.81
CA MET A 50 0.92 0.37 11.12
C MET A 50 -0.40 0.39 11.90
N ALA A 51 -0.88 -0.77 12.35
CA ALA A 51 -2.09 -0.86 13.17
C ALA A 51 -1.94 -0.12 14.51
N LYS A 52 -0.79 -0.25 15.20
CA LYS A 52 -0.51 0.53 16.43
C LYS A 52 -0.60 2.03 16.19
N THR A 53 -0.01 2.52 15.11
CA THR A 53 -0.07 3.94 14.73
C THR A 53 -1.50 4.36 14.44
N PHE A 54 -2.24 3.57 13.66
CA PHE A 54 -3.65 3.86 13.35
C PHE A 54 -4.50 4.00 14.62
N TYR A 55 -4.43 3.06 15.55
CA TYR A 55 -5.19 3.14 16.80
C TYR A 55 -4.74 4.32 17.68
N SER A 56 -3.44 4.61 17.74
CA SER A 56 -2.94 5.78 18.47
C SER A 56 -3.50 7.09 17.90
N LEU A 57 -3.63 7.19 16.58
CA LEU A 57 -4.26 8.34 15.92
C LEU A 57 -5.77 8.38 16.16
N LEU A 58 -6.43 7.21 16.16
CA LEU A 58 -7.86 7.06 16.43
C LEU A 58 -8.21 7.56 17.85
N ASP A 59 -7.38 7.24 18.84
CA ASP A 59 -7.56 7.68 20.24
C ASP A 59 -7.42 9.21 20.41
N LEU A 60 -6.64 9.85 19.53
CA LEU A 60 -6.45 11.30 19.52
C LEU A 60 -7.54 12.06 18.74
N ALA A 61 -8.32 11.34 17.92
CA ALA A 61 -9.36 11.90 17.09
C ALA A 61 -10.67 12.09 17.84
N ASP A 62 -11.39 13.16 17.48
CA ASP A 62 -12.75 13.41 17.94
C ASP A 62 -13.70 13.34 16.74
N PHE A 63 -14.61 12.37 16.78
CA PHE A 63 -15.63 12.13 15.75
C PHE A 63 -16.99 12.75 16.09
N SER A 64 -17.09 13.49 17.20
CA SER A 64 -18.34 14.07 17.74
C SER A 64 -18.89 15.26 16.92
N GLY A 65 -18.91 15.14 15.60
CA GLY A 65 -19.38 16.21 14.70
C GLY A 65 -19.82 15.75 13.31
N ASP A 66 -19.88 14.45 13.02
CA ASP A 66 -20.34 13.94 11.72
C ASP A 66 -21.82 13.52 11.76
N ASP A 67 -22.69 14.52 11.71
CA ASP A 67 -24.08 14.40 11.23
C ASP A 67 -24.28 15.23 9.94
N THR A 68 -23.21 15.51 9.20
CA THR A 68 -23.32 16.13 7.89
C THR A 68 -22.92 15.14 6.81
N ALA A 69 -23.96 14.58 6.20
CA ALA A 69 -24.04 13.92 4.91
C ALA A 69 -22.74 13.93 4.09
N ALA A 70 -22.29 12.73 3.74
CA ALA A 70 -21.30 12.47 2.71
C ALA A 70 -21.61 13.33 1.46
N LYS A 71 -20.81 14.38 1.27
CA LYS A 71 -20.73 15.06 -0.03
C LYS A 71 -19.75 14.26 -0.87
N PRO A 72 -20.12 13.78 -2.07
CA PRO A 72 -19.19 13.08 -2.95
C PRO A 72 -18.01 14.01 -3.25
N SER A 73 -16.80 13.62 -2.83
CA SER A 73 -15.59 14.32 -3.20
C SER A 73 -15.28 14.01 -4.66
N ASN A 74 -15.48 14.98 -5.54
CA ASN A 74 -14.91 14.95 -6.88
C ASN A 74 -13.37 14.75 -6.78
N PRO A 75 -12.74 14.04 -7.72
CA PRO A 75 -11.30 13.87 -7.75
C PRO A 75 -10.63 15.24 -7.94
N LYS A 76 -9.74 15.64 -7.02
CA LYS A 76 -8.85 16.78 -7.26
C LYS A 76 -7.75 16.35 -8.22
N PRO A 77 -7.42 17.17 -9.23
CA PRO A 77 -6.29 16.91 -10.12
C PRO A 77 -4.95 17.00 -9.36
N PRO A 78 -3.90 16.31 -9.83
CA PRO A 78 -2.58 16.35 -9.20
C PRO A 78 -2.03 17.78 -9.22
N VAL A 79 -1.54 18.24 -8.08
CA VAL A 79 -0.85 19.52 -7.94
C VAL A 79 0.62 19.31 -8.29
N ASP A 80 1.05 19.96 -9.38
CA ASP A 80 2.46 20.12 -9.77
C ASP A 80 3.28 20.72 -8.62
N LYS A 81 4.40 20.08 -8.28
CA LYS A 81 5.43 20.66 -7.42
C LYS A 81 6.55 21.25 -8.30
N PRO A 82 7.01 22.48 -8.04
CA PRO A 82 8.09 23.12 -8.80
C PRO A 82 9.47 22.48 -8.51
N PRO A 83 10.45 22.68 -9.41
CA PRO A 83 11.74 21.99 -9.37
C PRO A 83 12.65 22.60 -8.30
N VAL A 84 13.42 21.74 -7.63
CA VAL A 84 14.56 22.16 -6.80
C VAL A 84 15.82 21.57 -7.43
N ASP A 85 16.82 22.44 -7.54
CA ASP A 85 18.07 22.33 -8.29
C ASP A 85 18.82 20.99 -8.23
N ASP A 86 19.41 20.70 -9.37
CA ASP A 86 20.16 19.52 -9.77
C ASP A 86 21.65 19.89 -9.71
N ASP A 87 22.36 19.52 -8.64
CA ASP A 87 23.83 19.59 -8.62
C ASP A 87 24.48 18.52 -7.75
N LEU A 88 24.10 17.26 -7.98
CA LEU A 88 25.01 16.12 -7.76
C LEU A 88 24.92 15.19 -8.98
N GLU A 89 25.33 15.76 -10.09
CA GLU A 89 25.54 15.07 -11.35
C GLU A 89 26.68 14.03 -11.25
N LYS A 90 26.49 12.96 -12.04
CA LYS A 90 27.51 12.07 -12.63
C LYS A 90 27.92 10.85 -11.81
N GLN A 91 27.06 9.83 -11.86
CA GLN A 91 27.35 8.59 -12.59
C GLN A 91 26.04 7.83 -12.81
N PHE A 92 25.94 7.06 -13.90
CA PHE A 92 24.76 6.40 -14.46
C PHE A 92 23.94 7.23 -15.46
N LYS A 93 24.53 7.36 -16.65
CA LYS A 93 23.79 7.67 -17.87
C LYS A 93 22.94 6.47 -18.33
N GLU A 94 21.65 6.77 -18.49
CA GLU A 94 20.74 6.38 -19.58
C GLU A 94 20.36 4.90 -19.79
N LYS A 95 19.09 4.58 -19.51
CA LYS A 95 18.00 4.62 -20.52
C LYS A 95 16.63 4.33 -19.90
N GLY A 96 15.67 5.22 -20.18
CA GLY A 96 14.29 4.85 -20.52
C GLY A 96 13.27 4.66 -19.38
N HIS A 97 12.31 5.59 -19.32
CA HIS A 97 10.93 5.47 -18.82
C HIS A 97 10.71 4.98 -17.38
N GLY A 98 9.98 5.81 -16.62
CA GLY A 98 9.44 5.43 -15.32
C GLY A 98 8.61 4.16 -15.41
N THR A 99 9.16 3.07 -14.88
CA THR A 99 8.40 1.85 -14.62
C THR A 99 8.00 1.89 -13.16
N VAL A 100 6.68 1.86 -12.93
CA VAL A 100 6.13 1.52 -11.62
C VAL A 100 6.79 0.21 -11.20
N GLY A 101 7.55 0.23 -10.10
CA GLY A 101 8.23 -0.95 -9.60
C GLY A 101 7.21 -1.97 -9.12
N LEU A 102 6.77 -2.85 -10.01
CA LEU A 102 5.85 -3.93 -9.70
C LEU A 102 6.63 -5.06 -9.00
N HIS A 103 6.53 -5.13 -7.68
CA HIS A 103 7.11 -6.21 -6.90
C HIS A 103 6.13 -7.37 -6.81
N TYR A 104 6.39 -8.44 -7.58
CA TYR A 104 5.59 -9.67 -7.57
C TYR A 104 6.29 -10.78 -6.77
N ASN A 105 5.54 -11.44 -5.88
CA ASN A 105 5.98 -12.68 -5.21
C ASN A 105 5.29 -13.88 -5.86
N ILE A 106 6.04 -14.67 -6.64
CA ILE A 106 5.51 -15.82 -7.38
C ILE A 106 6.08 -17.11 -6.80
N GLN A 107 5.21 -18.06 -6.46
CA GLN A 107 5.58 -19.38 -5.98
C GLN A 107 5.18 -20.43 -7.01
N ILE A 108 6.14 -21.24 -7.46
CA ILE A 108 5.93 -22.28 -8.48
C ILE A 108 6.25 -23.62 -7.85
N HIS A 109 5.26 -24.52 -7.85
CA HIS A 109 5.48 -25.91 -7.47
C HIS A 109 6.02 -26.66 -8.69
N LEU A 110 7.25 -27.14 -8.58
CA LEU A 110 7.86 -27.94 -9.63
C LEU A 110 7.14 -29.30 -9.73
N PRO A 111 6.90 -29.80 -10.95
CA PRO A 111 6.29 -31.10 -11.14
C PRO A 111 7.14 -32.20 -10.50
N ALA A 112 6.50 -33.27 -10.00
CA ALA A 112 7.16 -34.43 -9.40
C ALA A 112 7.83 -35.34 -10.46
N THR A 113 8.57 -34.73 -11.39
CA THR A 113 9.36 -35.41 -12.43
C THR A 113 10.85 -35.18 -12.17
N LYS A 114 11.66 -36.15 -12.60
CA LYS A 114 13.13 -36.06 -12.59
C LYS A 114 13.69 -35.68 -13.97
N ASP A 115 12.81 -35.41 -14.93
CA ASP A 115 13.21 -35.07 -16.29
C ASP A 115 13.82 -33.65 -16.34
N ILE A 116 15.10 -33.60 -16.69
CA ILE A 116 15.88 -32.36 -16.76
C ILE A 116 15.38 -31.42 -17.86
N GLU A 117 14.78 -31.95 -18.94
CA GLU A 117 14.26 -31.14 -20.04
C GLU A 117 13.04 -30.32 -19.60
N VAL A 118 12.19 -30.89 -18.73
CA VAL A 118 11.02 -30.22 -18.18
C VAL A 118 11.43 -29.04 -17.28
N TYR A 119 12.44 -29.21 -16.43
CA TYR A 119 12.98 -28.11 -15.62
C TYR A 119 13.53 -26.98 -16.51
N ASN A 120 14.32 -27.33 -17.51
CA ASN A 120 14.92 -26.37 -18.43
C ASN A 120 13.86 -25.58 -19.20
N ALA A 121 12.78 -26.24 -19.65
CA ALA A 121 11.66 -25.56 -20.31
C ALA A 121 10.96 -24.54 -19.39
N ILE A 122 10.69 -24.91 -18.13
CA ILE A 122 10.06 -24.01 -17.15
C ILE A 122 10.95 -22.78 -16.90
N PHE A 123 12.24 -22.96 -16.60
CA PHE A 123 13.13 -21.83 -16.32
C PHE A 123 13.36 -20.94 -17.54
N LYS A 124 13.44 -21.52 -18.74
CA LYS A 124 13.53 -20.76 -19.99
C LYS A 124 12.29 -19.89 -20.17
N SER A 125 11.09 -20.47 -20.03
CA SER A 125 9.84 -19.71 -20.13
C SER A 125 9.74 -18.60 -19.07
N LEU A 126 10.19 -18.85 -17.83
CA LEU A 126 10.20 -17.82 -16.78
C LEU A 126 11.14 -16.66 -17.12
N LYS A 127 12.35 -16.96 -17.58
CA LYS A 127 13.31 -15.94 -18.00
C LYS A 127 12.75 -15.08 -19.13
N ASP A 128 12.14 -15.72 -20.12
CA ASP A 128 11.61 -15.05 -21.31
C ASP A 128 10.38 -14.16 -20.99
N HIS A 129 9.58 -14.48 -19.96
CA HIS A 129 8.31 -13.79 -19.70
C HIS A 129 8.26 -12.94 -18.41
N LEU A 130 9.25 -13.04 -17.51
CA LEU A 130 9.27 -12.27 -16.25
C LEU A 130 10.40 -11.23 -16.15
N ILE A 131 11.45 -11.33 -16.97
CA ILE A 131 12.68 -10.52 -16.83
C ILE A 131 12.87 -9.57 -18.03
N GLU A 132 11.84 -9.39 -18.87
CA GLU A 132 11.85 -8.37 -19.93
C GLU A 132 11.45 -6.99 -19.41
#